data_AF-A0A3B0WL12-F1
#
_entry.id   AF-A0A3B0WL12-F1
#
_cell.length_a   1.000
_cell.length_b   1.000
_cell.length_c   1.000
_cell.angle_alpha   90.00
_cell.angle_beta   90.00
_cell.angle_gamma   90.00
#
_symmetry.space_group_name_H-M   'P 1'
#
loop_
_entity.id
_entity.type
_entity.pdbx_description
1 polymer ?
#
loop_
_entity_poly.entity_id
_entity_poly.type
_entity_poly.pdbx_seq_one_letter_code
_entity_poly.pdbx_strand_id
1 'polypeptide(L)'
;MNLTKHIEYYDYQSSGLGQQFLQEVLNTLDRISNFPKAWHPLSKNTKRCQTARFPYGLIYSVLENEILIISVSNLHREPNHWNNRVK
;
A
#
# COMPACT_ATOMS: atom_id res chain seq x y z
N MET A 1 7.64 0.52 -9.58
CA MET A 1 8.82 0.44 -8.68
C MET A 1 8.56 -0.66 -7.65
N ASN A 2 9.52 -1.57 -7.44
CA ASN A 2 9.39 -2.78 -6.59
C ASN A 2 9.49 -2.38 -5.09
N LEU A 3 8.73 -3.06 -4.21
CA LEU A 3 8.73 -2.83 -2.76
C LEU A 3 10.14 -2.94 -2.15
N THR A 4 10.96 -3.87 -2.66
CA THR A 4 12.35 -4.08 -2.23
C THR A 4 13.21 -2.82 -2.37
N LYS A 5 13.04 -2.06 -3.46
CA LYS A 5 13.80 -0.81 -3.68
C LYS A 5 13.47 0.29 -2.66
N HIS A 6 12.26 0.28 -2.10
CA HIS A 6 11.88 1.23 -1.07
C HIS A 6 12.44 0.85 0.30
N ILE A 7 12.51 -0.45 0.59
CA ILE A 7 13.15 -0.98 1.80
C ILE A 7 14.64 -0.59 1.80
N GLU A 8 15.35 -0.85 0.68
CA GLU A 8 16.75 -0.47 0.49
C GLU A 8 16.98 1.05 0.62
N TYR A 9 16.09 1.86 0.03
CA TYR A 9 16.18 3.32 0.16
C TYR A 9 16.07 3.77 1.63
N TYR A 10 15.11 3.23 2.38
CA TYR A 10 14.94 3.62 3.78
C TYR A 10 16.07 3.11 4.66
N ASP A 11 16.57 1.89 4.47
CA ASP A 11 17.73 1.39 5.20
C ASP A 11 19.01 2.18 4.90
N TYR A 12 19.16 2.69 3.67
CA TYR A 12 20.25 3.60 3.31
C TYR A 12 20.13 4.95 4.03
N GLN A 13 18.92 5.48 4.21
CA GLN A 13 18.68 6.74 4.92
C GLN A 13 18.96 6.62 6.43
N SER A 14 18.59 5.49 7.04
CA SER A 14 18.90 5.19 8.43
C SER A 14 18.74 3.69 8.68
N SER A 15 19.71 3.09 9.36
CA SER A 15 19.68 1.66 9.68
C SER A 15 18.40 1.29 10.44
N GLY A 16 17.66 0.30 9.95
CA GLY A 16 16.42 -0.21 10.56
C GLY A 16 15.14 0.49 10.11
N LEU A 17 15.23 1.59 9.35
CA LEU A 17 14.06 2.30 8.84
C LEU A 17 13.34 1.49 7.74
N GLY A 18 14.07 0.70 6.95
CA GLY A 18 13.50 -0.21 5.95
C GLY A 18 12.71 -1.34 6.60
N GLN A 19 13.19 -1.90 7.71
CA GLN A 19 12.45 -2.89 8.50
C GLN A 19 11.16 -2.30 9.08
N GLN A 20 11.21 -1.08 9.61
CA GLN A 20 10.03 -0.39 10.14
C GLN A 20 9.01 -0.09 9.02
N PHE A 21 9.48 0.26 7.83
CA PHE A 21 8.62 0.43 6.67
C PHE A 21 7.94 -0.88 6.26
N LEU A 22 8.69 -1.99 6.19
CA LEU A 22 8.13 -3.30 5.88
C LEU A 22 7.07 -3.72 6.91
N GLN A 23 7.37 -3.56 8.21
CA GLN A 23 6.42 -3.88 9.26
C GLN A 23 5.13 -3.06 9.15
N GLU A 24 5.23 -1.78 8.81
CA GLU A 24 4.06 -0.93 8.61
C GLU A 24 3.21 -1.38 7.41
N VAL A 25 3.84 -1.82 6.32
CA VAL A 25 3.13 -2.38 5.16
C VAL A 25 2.41 -3.68 5.55
N LEU A 26 3.06 -4.58 6.29
CA LEU A 26 2.46 -5.82 6.79
C LEU A 26 1.27 -5.54 7.71
N ASN A 27 1.42 -4.65 8.69
CA ASN A 27 0.33 -4.23 9.56
C ASN A 27 -0.85 -3.64 8.77
N THR A 28 -0.57 -2.98 7.65
CA THR A 28 -1.59 -2.43 6.77
C THR A 28 -2.32 -3.51 5.98
N LEU A 29 -1.60 -4.54 5.52
CA LEU A 29 -2.20 -5.73 4.90
C LEU A 29 -3.10 -6.48 5.88
N ASP A 30 -2.68 -6.66 7.14
CA ASP A 30 -3.50 -7.30 8.17
C ASP A 30 -4.79 -6.52 8.42
N ARG A 31 -4.71 -5.19 8.49
CA ARG A 31 -5.90 -4.34 8.60
C ARG A 31 -6.84 -4.52 7.40
N ILE A 32 -6.30 -4.54 6.18
CA ILE A 32 -7.08 -4.77 4.96
C ILE A 32 -7.74 -6.16 4.98
N SER A 33 -7.03 -7.19 5.40
CA SER A 33 -7.54 -8.57 5.48
C SER A 33 -8.67 -8.71 6.49
N ASN A 34 -8.53 -8.11 7.67
CA ASN A 34 -9.54 -8.16 8.72
C ASN A 34 -10.78 -7.30 8.39
N PHE A 35 -10.59 -6.18 7.68
CA PHE A 35 -11.67 -5.21 7.44
C PHE A 35 -11.74 -4.72 5.99
N PRO A 36 -11.87 -5.60 4.98
CA PRO A 36 -11.70 -5.25 3.56
C PRO A 36 -12.67 -4.17 3.04
N LYS A 37 -13.78 -3.95 3.74
CA LYS A 37 -14.80 -2.97 3.36
C LYS A 37 -14.66 -1.62 4.08
N ALA A 38 -13.79 -1.49 5.09
CA ALA A 38 -13.72 -0.34 5.98
C ALA A 38 -13.24 0.97 5.31
N TRP A 39 -12.52 0.88 4.19
CA TRP A 39 -12.00 2.07 3.51
C TRP A 39 -12.95 2.58 2.43
N HIS A 40 -12.99 3.90 2.28
CA HIS A 40 -13.74 4.55 1.21
C HIS A 40 -13.25 4.09 -0.17
N PRO A 41 -14.17 3.91 -1.13
CA PRO A 41 -13.80 3.61 -2.51
C PRO A 41 -12.90 4.72 -3.06
N LEU A 42 -11.81 4.32 -3.71
CA LEU A 42 -10.96 5.18 -4.52
C LEU A 42 -11.48 5.25 -5.97
N SER A 43 -12.14 4.18 -6.42
CA SER A 43 -12.88 4.08 -7.68
C SER A 43 -14.07 3.13 -7.50
N LYS A 44 -14.76 2.76 -8.59
CA LYS A 44 -15.86 1.77 -8.55
C LYS A 44 -15.45 0.44 -7.91
N ASN A 45 -14.24 -0.03 -8.19
CA ASN A 45 -13.79 -1.37 -7.82
C ASN A 45 -12.59 -1.37 -6.84
N THR A 46 -12.00 -0.21 -6.58
CA THR A 46 -10.77 -0.12 -5.77
C THR A 46 -10.99 0.69 -4.50
N LYS A 47 -10.21 0.36 -3.47
CA LYS A 47 -10.12 1.07 -2.19
C LYS A 47 -8.68 1.43 -1.90
N ARG A 48 -8.46 2.42 -1.04
CA ARG A 48 -7.12 2.85 -0.58
C ARG A 48 -7.03 2.82 0.93
N CYS A 49 -6.07 2.06 1.44
CA CYS A 49 -5.68 2.07 2.85
C CYS A 49 -4.31 2.75 2.98
N GLN A 50 -4.21 3.74 3.88
CA GLN A 50 -2.94 4.44 4.13
C GLN A 50 -2.18 3.76 5.27
N THR A 51 -0.86 3.69 5.13
CA THR A 51 0.03 3.39 6.25
C THR A 51 -0.06 4.53 7.27
N ALA A 52 0.03 4.22 8.56
CA ALA A 52 -0.08 5.21 9.63
C ALA A 52 1.16 6.09 9.74
N ARG A 53 2.35 5.51 9.51
CA ARG A 53 3.63 6.19 9.77
C ARG A 53 4.35 6.71 8.53
N PHE A 54 4.16 6.05 7.39
CA PHE A 54 4.83 6.41 6.14
C PHE A 54 3.82 7.03 5.16
N PRO A 55 4.24 7.85 4.20
CA PRO A 55 3.34 8.44 3.21
C PRO A 55 3.02 7.45 2.10
N TYR A 56 2.55 6.23 2.43
CA TYR A 56 2.21 5.19 1.46
C TYR A 56 0.74 4.82 1.53
N GLY A 57 0.18 4.47 0.36
CA GLY A 57 -1.14 3.90 0.22
C GLY A 57 -1.07 2.53 -0.43
N LEU A 58 -1.80 1.57 0.14
CA LEU A 58 -2.11 0.29 -0.47
C LEU A 58 -3.45 0.42 -1.20
N ILE A 59 -3.43 0.20 -2.51
CA ILE A 59 -4.62 0.19 -3.36
C ILE A 59 -4.97 -1.25 -3.64
N TYR A 60 -6.21 -1.61 -3.38
CA TYR A 60 -6.67 -2.99 -3.48
C TYR A 60 -8.11 -3.07 -3.97
N SER A 61 -8.48 -4.25 -4.45
CA SER A 61 -9.85 -4.62 -4.80
C SER A 61 -10.30 -5.79 -3.94
N VAL A 62 -11.58 -5.81 -3.57
CA VAL A 62 -12.21 -6.95 -2.91
C VAL A 62 -12.90 -7.78 -4.00
N LEU A 63 -12.39 -8.98 -4.25
CA LEU A 63 -12.99 -9.96 -5.16
C LEU A 63 -13.84 -10.94 -4.33
N GLU A 64 -14.50 -11.90 -4.98
CA GLU A 64 -15.41 -12.84 -4.29
C GLU A 64 -14.68 -13.68 -3.22
N ASN A 65 -13.49 -14.19 -3.55
CA ASN A 65 -12.75 -15.13 -2.69
C ASN A 65 -11.39 -14.60 -2.22
N GLU A 66 -11.01 -13.39 -2.61
CA GLU A 66 -9.69 -12.85 -2.32
C GLU A 66 -9.66 -11.32 -2.28
N ILE A 67 -8.54 -10.79 -1.78
CA ILE A 67 -8.23 -9.37 -1.82
C ILE A 67 -7.00 -9.19 -2.73
N LEU A 68 -7.20 -8.50 -3.86
CA LEU A 68 -6.12 -8.21 -4.79
C LEU A 68 -5.43 -6.90 -4.41
N ILE A 69 -4.17 -6.96 -3.99
CA ILE A 69 -3.34 -5.77 -3.79
C ILE A 69 -2.78 -5.31 -5.14
N ILE A 70 -3.28 -4.19 -5.65
CA ILE A 70 -2.94 -3.64 -6.96
C ILE A 70 -1.63 -2.85 -6.90
N SER A 71 -1.44 -2.05 -5.84
CA SER A 71 -0.21 -1.27 -5.68
C SER A 71 0.07 -0.87 -4.23
N VAL A 72 1.36 -0.73 -3.91
CA VAL A 72 1.87 -0.04 -2.73
C VAL A 72 2.62 1.19 -3.22
N SER A 73 2.07 2.39 -2.99
CA SER A 73 2.53 3.61 -3.67
C SER A 73 2.76 4.75 -2.70
N ASN A 74 3.87 5.47 -2.87
CA ASN A 74 4.16 6.68 -2.12
C ASN A 74 3.23 7.82 -2.58
N LEU A 75 2.47 8.40 -1.65
CA LEU A 75 1.45 9.40 -1.91
C LEU A 75 2.03 10.79 -2.20
N HIS A 76 3.25 11.08 -1.76
CA HIS A 76 3.89 12.38 -1.98
C HIS A 76 4.60 12.46 -3.33
N ARG A 77 5.13 11.34 -3.84
CA ARG A 77 5.85 11.33 -5.12
C ARG A 77 4.93 11.18 -6.32
N GLU A 78 3.91 10.31 -6.27
CA GLU A 78 3.05 10.03 -7.44
C GLU A 78 1.63 9.57 -7.03
N PRO A 79 0.72 10.49 -6.66
CA PRO A 79 -0.59 10.14 -6.10
C PRO A 79 -1.52 9.33 -7.03
N ASN A 80 -1.30 9.35 -8.36
CA ASN A 80 -2.22 8.78 -9.36
C ASN A 80 -1.61 7.69 -10.28
N HIS A 81 -0.39 7.21 -10.04
CA HIS A 81 0.29 6.28 -10.97
C HIS A 81 -0.42 4.92 -11.14
N TRP A 82 -1.27 4.55 -10.17
CA TRP A 82 -2.01 3.29 -10.14
C TRP A 82 -3.15 3.21 -11.16
N ASN A 83 -3.62 4.36 -11.69
CA ASN A 83 -4.72 4.40 -12.66
C ASN A 83 -4.45 3.54 -13.91
N ASN A 84 -3.19 3.42 -14.32
CA ASN A 84 -2.82 2.62 -15.50
C ASN A 84 -2.83 1.10 -15.27
N ARG A 85 -3.04 0.65 -14.03
CA ARG A 85 -3.06 -0.77 -13.64
C ARG A 85 -4.45 -1.30 -13.34
N VAL A 86 -5.46 -0.42 -13.34
CA VAL A 86 -6.87 -0.75 -13.13
C VAL A 86 -7.55 -0.61 -14.48
N LYS A 87 -7.56 -1.70 -15.26
CA LYS A 87 -8.41 -1.84 -16.45
C LYS A 87 -9.55 -2.81 -16.13
#